data_AF-A0A317I7K5-F1
#
_entry.id   AF-A0A317I7K5-F1
#
_cell.length_a   1.000
_cell.length_b   1.000
_cell.length_c   1.000
_cell.angle_alpha   90.00
_cell.angle_beta   90.00
_cell.angle_gamma   90.00
#
_symmetry.space_group_name_H-M   'P 1'
#
loop_
_entity.id
_entity.type
_entity.pdbx_description
1 polymer ?
#
loop_
_entity_poly.entity_id
_entity_poly.type
_entity_poly.pdbx_seq_one_letter_code
_entity_poly.pdbx_strand_id
1 'polypeptide(L)'
;MSGCAKTNNHLVEQAPSYQPQPSSASTQLQLPKVSAPKLADVEEAINRVFKRAAKLDQTTHPNFIVGDFNGDQSEDLAVVLKPVELAAMNEEYPAWLLRDPLLQTQSRSTTLRIAENETLLAVIHGYGPNEWRDAQATQTFLLKNVAVANMETKKAVEFLKGHPGRKLPRAQGDVITETLQGSQGCLYYSGANYRWYDPNTFRGESDLKTVHTGMKKDQ
;
A
#
# COMPACT_ATOMS: atom_id res chain seq x y z
N MET A 1 24.33 -11.54 88.51
CA MET A 1 23.63 -11.98 87.28
C MET A 1 23.57 -10.78 86.33
N SER A 2 23.95 -11.01 85.07
CA SER A 2 23.72 -10.29 83.80
C SER A 2 23.39 -8.79 83.83
N GLY A 3 23.99 -7.91 83.03
CA GLY A 3 24.71 -8.10 81.76
C GLY A 3 24.29 -6.96 80.81
N CYS A 4 25.27 -6.19 80.31
CA CYS A 4 25.10 -5.04 79.41
C CYS A 4 24.31 -5.37 78.14
N ALA A 5 23.43 -4.48 77.70
CA ALA A 5 22.89 -4.45 76.35
C ALA A 5 23.51 -3.28 75.57
N LYS A 6 24.24 -3.62 74.50
CA LYS A 6 24.60 -2.73 73.39
C LYS A 6 23.44 -2.69 72.41
N THR A 7 23.15 -1.53 71.81
CA THR A 7 22.58 -1.51 70.45
C THR A 7 22.93 -0.22 69.68
N ASN A 8 23.85 -0.42 68.75
CA ASN A 8 24.11 0.20 67.45
C ASN A 8 23.50 1.57 67.09
N ASN A 9 24.41 2.51 66.79
CA ASN A 9 24.23 3.58 65.82
C ASN A 9 23.73 3.00 64.49
N HIS A 10 22.61 3.52 63.98
CA HIS A 10 22.26 3.40 62.57
C HIS A 10 22.48 4.77 61.91
N LEU A 11 23.29 4.78 60.86
CA LEU A 11 23.52 5.91 59.97
C LEU A 11 22.18 6.51 59.50
N VAL A 12 22.06 7.83 59.63
CA VAL A 12 21.04 8.61 58.90
C VAL A 12 21.67 8.97 57.55
N GLU A 13 21.27 8.28 56.49
CA GLU A 13 21.54 8.68 55.12
C GLU A 13 20.70 9.92 54.80
N GLN A 14 21.37 11.05 54.53
CA GLN A 14 20.70 12.28 54.14
C GLN A 14 20.00 12.10 52.80
N ALA A 15 18.70 12.42 52.75
CA ALA A 15 17.96 12.46 51.49
C ALA A 15 18.55 13.52 50.54
N PRO A 16 18.78 13.19 49.26
CA PRO A 16 19.27 14.17 48.30
C PRO A 16 18.23 15.29 48.10
N SER A 17 18.71 16.53 48.10
CA SER A 17 17.93 17.72 47.78
C SER A 17 17.39 17.64 46.35
N TYR A 18 16.08 17.82 46.20
CA TYR A 18 15.39 17.94 44.91
C TYR A 18 16.01 19.04 44.05
N GLN A 19 16.53 18.68 42.87
CA GLN A 19 16.67 19.63 41.76
C GLN A 19 15.29 19.81 41.10
N PRO A 20 14.91 21.03 40.70
CA PRO A 20 13.72 21.21 39.89
C PRO A 20 13.93 20.55 38.52
N GLN A 21 13.07 19.58 38.22
CA GLN A 21 13.00 18.90 36.93
C GLN A 21 12.67 19.96 35.85
N PRO A 22 13.42 20.06 34.74
CA PRO A 22 12.97 20.90 33.63
C PRO A 22 11.64 20.36 33.14
N SER A 23 10.62 21.22 33.10
CA SER A 23 9.33 20.90 32.53
C SER A 23 9.54 20.53 31.07
N SER A 24 9.46 19.24 30.75
CA SER A 24 9.34 18.78 29.38
C SER A 24 8.04 19.35 28.84
N ALA A 25 8.13 20.47 28.13
CA ALA A 25 7.09 20.91 27.23
C ALA A 25 6.87 19.76 26.25
N SER A 26 5.79 19.01 26.43
CA SER A 26 5.30 18.05 25.46
C SER A 26 4.97 18.86 24.21
N THR A 27 5.95 18.94 23.31
CA THR A 27 5.71 19.34 21.93
C THR A 27 4.80 18.26 21.38
N GLN A 28 3.49 18.52 21.43
CA GLN A 28 2.53 17.72 20.71
C GLN A 28 2.96 17.82 19.25
N LEU A 29 3.53 16.74 18.71
CA LEU A 29 3.71 16.57 17.28
C LEU A 29 2.33 16.69 16.66
N GLN A 30 2.01 17.88 16.16
CA GLN A 30 0.88 18.06 15.27
C GLN A 30 1.22 17.22 14.05
N LEU A 31 0.58 16.06 13.90
CA LEU A 31 0.63 15.33 12.65
C LEU A 31 0.21 16.32 11.55
N PRO A 32 1.05 16.52 10.51
CA PRO A 32 0.66 17.39 9.41
C PRO A 32 -0.68 16.88 8.87
N LYS A 33 -1.69 17.74 8.89
CA LYS A 33 -2.95 17.45 8.23
C LYS A 33 -2.65 17.36 6.74
N VAL A 34 -2.60 16.15 6.20
CA VAL A 34 -2.31 15.89 4.78
C VAL A 34 -3.29 16.72 3.95
N SER A 35 -2.76 17.71 3.24
CA SER A 35 -3.57 18.54 2.33
C SER A 35 -4.01 17.70 1.14
N ALA A 36 -5.17 18.02 0.58
CA ALA A 36 -5.65 17.38 -0.65
C ALA A 36 -4.53 17.33 -1.72
N PRO A 37 -4.39 16.22 -2.46
CA PRO A 37 -3.37 16.09 -3.50
C PRO A 37 -3.41 17.25 -4.50
N LYS A 38 -2.26 17.88 -4.74
CA LYS A 38 -2.11 18.86 -5.82
C LYS A 38 -1.61 18.15 -7.06
N LEU A 39 -2.01 18.63 -8.24
CA LEU A 39 -1.55 18.09 -9.51
C LEU A 39 -0.01 18.08 -9.64
N ALA A 40 0.66 19.12 -9.14
CA ALA A 40 2.12 19.21 -9.16
C ALA A 40 2.78 18.07 -8.36
N ASP A 41 2.24 17.75 -7.17
CA ASP A 41 2.76 16.65 -6.33
C ASP A 41 2.60 15.30 -7.08
N VAL A 42 1.48 15.10 -7.77
CA VAL A 42 1.21 13.91 -8.60
C VAL A 42 2.21 13.81 -9.75
N GLU A 43 2.45 14.90 -10.47
CA GLU A 43 3.42 14.93 -11.58
C GLU A 43 4.86 14.69 -11.10
N GLU A 44 5.22 15.21 -9.92
CA GLU A 44 6.50 14.90 -9.27
C GLU A 44 6.61 13.41 -8.95
N ALA A 45 5.56 12.81 -8.37
CA ALA A 45 5.53 11.39 -8.06
C ALA A 45 5.64 10.51 -9.32
N ILE A 46 5.00 10.90 -10.43
CA ILE A 46 5.15 10.20 -11.72
C ILE A 46 6.60 10.33 -12.21
N ASN A 47 7.16 11.54 -12.20
CA ASN A 47 8.52 11.78 -12.71
C ASN A 47 9.59 11.05 -11.90
N ARG A 48 9.44 10.96 -10.57
CA ARG A 48 10.39 10.26 -9.71
C ARG A 48 10.42 8.74 -9.99
N VAL A 49 9.29 8.11 -10.31
CA VAL A 49 9.25 6.67 -10.66
C VAL A 49 9.60 6.41 -12.12
N PHE A 50 8.97 7.14 -13.04
CA PHE A 50 8.99 6.83 -14.47
C PHE A 50 10.03 7.63 -15.26
N LYS A 51 10.72 8.61 -14.68
CA LYS A 51 11.79 9.39 -15.32
C LYS A 51 11.42 9.94 -16.71
N ARG A 52 10.15 10.36 -16.89
CA ARG A 52 9.51 10.81 -18.16
C ARG A 52 9.05 9.72 -19.14
N ALA A 53 9.25 8.44 -18.83
CA ALA A 53 8.80 7.34 -19.68
C ALA A 53 7.26 7.25 -19.79
N ALA A 54 6.55 7.80 -18.82
CA ALA A 54 5.09 7.92 -18.81
C ALA A 54 4.66 9.33 -18.38
N LYS A 55 3.44 9.71 -18.75
CA LYS A 55 2.78 10.96 -18.35
C LYS A 55 1.37 10.68 -17.83
N LEU A 56 0.88 11.59 -17.00
CA LEU A 56 -0.51 11.61 -16.55
C LEU A 56 -1.46 11.65 -17.76
N ASP A 57 -2.46 10.77 -17.77
CA ASP A 57 -3.55 10.85 -18.73
C ASP A 57 -4.55 11.93 -18.31
N GLN A 58 -4.46 13.10 -18.94
CA GLN A 58 -5.36 14.22 -18.67
C GLN A 58 -6.75 14.06 -19.32
N THR A 59 -6.97 13.02 -20.12
CA THR A 59 -8.27 12.78 -20.78
C THR A 59 -9.25 12.01 -19.89
N THR A 60 -8.75 11.30 -18.89
CA THR A 60 -9.53 10.49 -17.95
C THR A 60 -9.85 11.28 -16.69
N HIS A 61 -11.07 11.15 -16.15
CA HIS A 61 -11.47 11.81 -14.91
C HIS A 61 -12.25 10.84 -13.99
N PRO A 62 -11.84 10.67 -12.71
CA PRO A 62 -10.60 11.19 -12.14
C PRO A 62 -9.37 10.51 -12.80
N ASN A 63 -8.28 11.26 -12.98
CA ASN A 63 -7.00 10.73 -13.49
C ASN A 63 -6.07 10.23 -12.39
N PHE A 64 -6.38 10.53 -11.12
CA PHE A 64 -5.72 9.94 -9.96
C PHE A 64 -6.69 9.86 -8.78
N ILE A 65 -6.42 8.93 -7.89
CA ILE A 65 -7.08 8.76 -6.59
C ILE A 65 -6.04 8.36 -5.55
N VAL A 66 -6.39 8.52 -4.28
CA VAL A 66 -5.53 8.23 -3.14
C VAL A 66 -6.28 7.31 -2.18
N GLY A 67 -5.57 6.39 -1.54
CA GLY A 67 -6.10 5.45 -0.57
C GLY A 67 -4.99 4.60 0.02
N ASP A 68 -5.24 3.93 1.13
CA ASP A 68 -4.31 2.95 1.70
C ASP A 68 -4.59 1.60 1.02
N PHE A 69 -4.14 1.43 -0.22
CA PHE A 69 -4.51 0.27 -1.04
C PHE A 69 -3.80 -1.01 -0.60
N ASN A 70 -2.58 -0.86 -0.08
CA ASN A 70 -1.78 -1.99 0.38
C ASN A 70 -2.04 -2.39 1.84
N GLY A 71 -2.69 -1.54 2.65
CA GLY A 71 -3.06 -1.80 4.05
C GLY A 71 -1.98 -1.49 5.07
N ASP A 72 -0.95 -0.70 4.73
CA ASP A 72 0.18 -0.35 5.60
C ASP A 72 0.00 0.96 6.38
N GLN A 73 -1.18 1.59 6.27
CA GLN A 73 -1.54 2.86 6.90
C GLN A 73 -0.83 4.10 6.32
N SER A 74 -0.09 3.94 5.22
CA SER A 74 0.44 5.04 4.41
C SER A 74 -0.46 5.22 3.19
N GLU A 75 -0.84 6.46 2.87
CA GLU A 75 -1.60 6.68 1.64
C GLU A 75 -0.76 6.38 0.38
N ASP A 76 -1.34 5.56 -0.50
CA ASP A 76 -0.83 5.24 -1.82
C ASP A 76 -1.46 6.17 -2.87
N LEU A 77 -0.78 6.35 -4.01
CA LEU A 77 -1.29 7.09 -5.16
C LEU A 77 -1.58 6.13 -6.31
N ALA A 78 -2.84 6.08 -6.76
CA ALA A 78 -3.21 5.41 -8.00
C ALA A 78 -3.45 6.45 -9.11
N VAL A 79 -2.77 6.29 -10.25
CA VAL A 79 -2.70 7.30 -11.31
C VAL A 79 -2.80 6.69 -12.70
N VAL A 80 -3.63 7.28 -13.55
CA VAL A 80 -3.84 6.86 -14.94
C VAL A 80 -2.74 7.45 -15.81
N LEU A 81 -2.03 6.60 -16.54
CA LEU A 81 -0.86 6.97 -17.32
C LEU A 81 -1.01 6.60 -18.80
N LYS A 82 -0.31 7.37 -19.62
CA LYS A 82 0.02 7.02 -21.01
C LYS A 82 1.53 6.85 -21.18
N PRO A 83 2.00 5.84 -21.92
CA PRO A 83 3.40 5.70 -22.26
C PRO A 83 3.84 6.86 -23.16
N VAL A 84 5.04 7.37 -22.93
CA VAL A 84 5.70 8.41 -23.74
C VAL A 84 6.95 7.83 -24.41
N GLU A 85 7.78 7.13 -23.65
CA GLU A 85 8.98 6.47 -24.16
C GLU A 85 8.83 4.96 -24.05
N LEU A 86 8.32 4.33 -25.11
CA LEU A 86 7.93 2.92 -25.08
C LEU A 86 9.10 1.98 -24.75
N ALA A 87 10.32 2.31 -25.20
CA ALA A 87 11.51 1.53 -24.92
C ALA A 87 11.87 1.55 -23.43
N ALA A 88 11.83 2.72 -22.78
CA ALA A 88 12.06 2.85 -21.34
C ALA A 88 10.93 2.16 -20.53
N MET A 89 9.68 2.29 -20.98
CA MET A 89 8.53 1.60 -20.34
C MET A 89 8.64 0.07 -20.40
N ASN A 90 9.40 -0.46 -21.35
CA ASN A 90 9.58 -1.89 -21.61
C ASN A 90 11.02 -2.37 -21.39
N GLU A 91 11.82 -1.64 -20.59
CA GLU A 91 13.16 -2.09 -20.24
C GLU A 91 13.12 -3.44 -19.48
N GLU A 92 14.23 -4.17 -19.47
CA GLU A 92 14.28 -5.52 -18.88
C GLU A 92 14.10 -5.50 -17.35
N TYR A 93 14.61 -4.45 -16.71
CA TYR A 93 14.59 -4.28 -15.25
C TYR A 93 14.05 -2.90 -14.86
N PRO A 94 12.76 -2.64 -15.09
CA PRO A 94 12.16 -1.36 -14.75
C PRO A 94 12.07 -1.14 -13.25
N ALA A 95 11.98 0.12 -12.84
CA ALA A 95 11.76 0.50 -11.44
C ALA A 95 10.36 0.11 -10.91
N TRP A 96 9.46 -0.36 -11.78
CA TRP A 96 8.09 -0.76 -11.45
C TRP A 96 7.82 -2.23 -11.76
N LEU A 97 6.78 -2.79 -11.13
CA LEU A 97 6.32 -4.14 -11.36
C LEU A 97 5.16 -4.15 -12.36
N LEU A 98 5.41 -4.51 -13.62
CA LEU A 98 4.37 -4.66 -14.64
C LEU A 98 3.50 -5.90 -14.36
N ARG A 99 2.18 -5.70 -14.23
CA ARG A 99 1.19 -6.75 -13.91
C ARG A 99 -0.08 -6.62 -14.73
N ASP A 100 -0.77 -7.74 -14.89
CA ASP A 100 -2.12 -7.82 -15.44
C ASP A 100 -3.06 -8.35 -14.34
N PRO A 101 -3.95 -7.50 -13.78
CA PRO A 101 -4.85 -7.88 -12.69
C PRO A 101 -5.86 -8.98 -13.04
N LEU A 102 -6.09 -9.25 -14.34
CA LEU A 102 -7.04 -10.25 -14.81
C LEU A 102 -6.44 -11.66 -14.85
N LEU A 103 -5.11 -11.76 -14.83
CA LEU A 103 -4.43 -13.06 -14.80
C LEU A 103 -4.44 -13.62 -13.37
N GLN A 104 -5.07 -14.79 -13.18
CA GLN A 104 -5.09 -15.47 -11.88
C GLN A 104 -3.71 -15.98 -11.45
N THR A 105 -2.90 -16.42 -12.42
CA THR A 105 -1.51 -16.79 -12.24
C THR A 105 -0.71 -16.20 -13.38
N GLN A 106 0.24 -15.33 -13.05
CA GLN A 106 1.20 -14.87 -14.03
C GLN A 106 2.24 -15.98 -14.19
N SER A 107 2.07 -16.81 -15.22
CA SER A 107 3.03 -17.88 -15.49
C SER A 107 4.39 -17.25 -15.83
N ARG A 108 5.48 -17.97 -15.56
CA ARG A 108 6.84 -17.52 -15.91
C ARG A 108 7.04 -17.27 -17.42
N SER A 109 6.13 -17.74 -18.28
CA SER A 109 6.22 -17.55 -19.74
C SER A 109 5.47 -16.33 -20.26
N THR A 110 4.64 -15.67 -19.45
CA THR A 110 3.91 -14.48 -19.90
C THR A 110 4.79 -13.26 -19.78
N THR A 111 5.53 -12.95 -20.85
CA THR A 111 6.22 -11.66 -20.98
C THR A 111 5.18 -10.58 -21.24
N LEU A 112 4.84 -9.82 -20.20
CA LEU A 112 4.01 -8.63 -20.37
C LEU A 112 4.85 -7.54 -21.07
N ARG A 113 4.22 -6.89 -22.04
CA ARG A 113 4.75 -5.69 -22.70
C ARG A 113 3.67 -4.62 -22.72
N ILE A 114 4.12 -3.38 -22.65
CA ILE A 114 3.29 -2.19 -22.80
C ILE A 114 3.25 -1.85 -24.28
N ALA A 115 2.05 -1.60 -24.80
CA ALA A 115 1.83 -1.15 -26.17
C ALA A 115 1.78 0.37 -26.26
N GLU A 116 1.95 0.90 -27.48
CA GLU A 116 1.75 2.33 -27.74
C GLU A 116 0.32 2.75 -27.39
N ASN A 117 0.18 3.94 -26.79
CA ASN A 117 -1.10 4.55 -26.40
C ASN A 117 -1.95 3.72 -25.41
N GLU A 118 -1.41 2.63 -24.87
CA GLU A 118 -2.09 1.80 -23.87
C GLU A 118 -2.44 2.64 -22.63
N THR A 119 -3.65 2.47 -22.12
CA THR A 119 -4.03 3.04 -20.82
C THR A 119 -3.47 2.15 -19.73
N LEU A 120 -2.74 2.76 -18.80
CA LEU A 120 -2.12 2.07 -17.68
C LEU A 120 -2.60 2.69 -16.38
N LEU A 121 -2.65 1.91 -15.30
CA LEU A 121 -2.84 2.42 -13.95
C LEU A 121 -1.58 2.11 -13.15
N ALA A 122 -0.88 3.13 -12.68
CA ALA A 122 0.21 2.95 -11.74
C ALA A 122 -0.32 3.12 -10.31
N VAL A 123 0.10 2.23 -9.41
CA VAL A 123 -0.12 2.40 -7.97
C VAL A 123 1.24 2.52 -7.29
N ILE A 124 1.55 3.72 -6.81
CA ILE A 124 2.78 4.06 -6.07
C ILE A 124 2.46 3.93 -4.59
N HIS A 125 3.12 2.98 -3.93
CA HIS A 125 2.91 2.74 -2.52
C HIS A 125 3.54 3.85 -1.67
N GLY A 126 2.83 4.27 -0.63
CA GLY A 126 3.28 5.29 0.32
C GLY A 126 4.52 4.86 1.10
N TYR A 127 5.25 5.84 1.63
CA TYR A 127 6.37 5.58 2.53
C TYR A 127 6.37 6.56 3.69
N GLY A 128 6.35 6.00 4.91
CA GLY A 128 6.49 6.78 6.14
C GLY A 128 5.40 7.85 6.31
N PRO A 129 5.69 8.93 7.06
CA PRO A 129 4.69 9.95 7.41
C PRO A 129 4.36 10.92 6.27
N ASN A 130 5.14 10.91 5.18
CA ASN A 130 4.87 11.73 3.98
C ASN A 130 4.26 10.89 2.83
N GLU A 131 3.93 9.63 3.11
CA GLU A 131 3.09 8.79 2.25
C GLU A 131 3.64 8.69 0.82
N TRP A 132 2.79 8.65 -0.19
CA TRP A 132 3.21 8.62 -1.59
C TRP A 132 4.03 9.85 -2.04
N ARG A 133 3.97 10.96 -1.28
CA ARG A 133 4.75 12.18 -1.56
C ARG A 133 6.20 12.05 -1.08
N ASP A 134 6.53 11.03 -0.31
CA ASP A 134 7.90 10.81 0.11
C ASP A 134 8.82 10.51 -1.08
N ALA A 135 10.05 11.00 -1.03
CA ALA A 135 11.06 10.74 -2.05
C ALA A 135 11.47 9.26 -2.08
N GLN A 136 11.24 8.51 -0.99
CA GLN A 136 11.49 7.08 -0.88
C GLN A 136 10.28 6.22 -1.29
N ALA A 137 9.12 6.82 -1.56
CA ALA A 137 7.93 6.14 -2.08
C ALA A 137 8.12 5.75 -3.56
N THR A 138 8.89 4.68 -3.80
CA THR A 138 9.23 4.20 -5.15
C THR A 138 8.64 2.82 -5.49
N GLN A 139 8.15 2.08 -4.50
CA GLN A 139 7.53 0.77 -4.75
C GLN A 139 6.26 0.97 -5.58
N THR A 140 6.29 0.52 -6.84
CA THR A 140 5.23 0.81 -7.81
C THR A 140 4.77 -0.43 -8.54
N PHE A 141 3.46 -0.63 -8.61
CA PHE A 141 2.83 -1.56 -9.54
C PHE A 141 2.33 -0.79 -10.76
N LEU A 142 2.63 -1.30 -11.95
CA LEU A 142 2.10 -0.77 -13.20
C LEU A 142 1.15 -1.79 -13.80
N LEU A 143 -0.13 -1.44 -13.86
CA LEU A 143 -1.20 -2.34 -14.23
C LEU A 143 -1.64 -2.06 -15.67
N LYS A 144 -1.70 -3.12 -16.48
CA LYS A 144 -2.31 -3.10 -17.81
C LYS A 144 -3.68 -3.79 -17.79
N ASN A 145 -4.43 -3.67 -18.88
CA ASN A 145 -5.78 -4.25 -19.02
C ASN A 145 -6.76 -3.79 -17.91
N VAL A 146 -6.53 -2.60 -17.38
CA VAL A 146 -7.38 -1.96 -16.37
C VAL A 146 -8.50 -1.16 -17.04
N ALA A 147 -9.60 -0.99 -16.32
CA ALA A 147 -10.55 0.06 -16.64
C ALA A 147 -10.17 1.31 -15.87
N VAL A 148 -10.44 2.48 -16.42
CA VAL A 148 -10.24 3.74 -15.70
C VAL A 148 -11.53 4.56 -15.65
N ALA A 149 -12.65 3.90 -15.96
CA ALA A 149 -13.98 4.48 -15.95
C ALA A 149 -14.61 4.34 -14.57
N ASN A 150 -15.16 5.45 -14.05
CA ASN A 150 -15.79 5.54 -12.72
C ASN A 150 -14.84 5.07 -11.60
N MET A 151 -13.56 5.45 -11.71
CA MET A 151 -12.54 5.06 -10.76
C MET A 151 -12.73 5.78 -9.42
N GLU A 152 -12.87 5.04 -8.33
CA GLU A 152 -13.07 5.59 -6.98
C GLU A 152 -12.32 4.76 -5.93
N THR A 153 -11.80 5.43 -4.89
CA THR A 153 -11.30 4.75 -3.69
C THR A 153 -12.47 4.36 -2.80
N LYS A 154 -12.55 3.10 -2.39
CA LYS A 154 -13.49 2.63 -1.38
C LYS A 154 -12.75 2.03 -0.19
N LYS A 155 -13.09 2.49 1.02
CA LYS A 155 -12.47 1.97 2.23
C LYS A 155 -12.75 0.47 2.39
N ALA A 156 -11.76 -0.31 2.83
CA ALA A 156 -11.91 -1.75 3.00
C ALA A 156 -13.16 -2.13 3.82
N VAL A 157 -13.38 -1.42 4.93
CA VAL A 157 -14.54 -1.59 5.81
C VAL A 157 -15.88 -1.30 5.11
N GLU A 158 -15.93 -0.32 4.22
CA GLU A 158 -17.14 0.05 3.48
C GLU A 158 -17.40 -0.93 2.35
N PHE A 159 -16.34 -1.41 1.69
CA PHE A 159 -16.43 -2.44 0.66
C PHE A 159 -17.02 -3.74 1.24
N LEU A 160 -16.54 -4.17 2.42
CA LEU A 160 -17.05 -5.35 3.12
C LEU A 160 -18.53 -5.18 3.53
N LYS A 161 -18.87 -4.03 4.13
CA LYS A 161 -20.26 -3.73 4.57
C LYS A 161 -21.25 -3.66 3.41
N GLY A 162 -20.81 -3.18 2.25
CA GLY A 162 -21.67 -3.03 1.06
C GLY A 162 -22.01 -4.34 0.35
N HIS A 163 -21.40 -5.47 0.74
CA HIS A 163 -21.57 -6.75 0.04
C HIS A 163 -21.84 -7.93 1.00
N PRO A 164 -22.86 -7.84 1.87
CA PRO A 164 -23.17 -8.91 2.80
C PRO A 164 -23.55 -10.20 2.06
N GLY A 165 -23.07 -11.34 2.55
CA GLY A 165 -23.37 -12.67 2.00
C GLY A 165 -22.69 -13.00 0.67
N ARG A 166 -21.88 -12.09 0.10
CA ARG A 166 -21.08 -12.38 -1.09
C ARG A 166 -19.73 -12.99 -0.73
N LYS A 167 -19.17 -13.78 -1.65
CA LYS A 167 -17.76 -14.14 -1.60
C LYS A 167 -16.94 -12.90 -1.97
N LEU A 168 -16.04 -12.50 -1.09
CA LEU A 168 -15.22 -11.30 -1.25
C LEU A 168 -13.73 -11.67 -1.32
N PRO A 169 -12.92 -10.83 -2.00
CA PRO A 169 -11.48 -10.97 -2.01
C PRO A 169 -10.90 -10.69 -0.62
N ARG A 170 -9.72 -11.26 -0.34
CA ARG A 170 -8.95 -10.91 0.86
C ARG A 170 -8.10 -9.68 0.55
N ALA A 171 -8.74 -8.51 0.43
CA ALA A 171 -8.06 -7.24 0.27
C ALA A 171 -7.30 -6.87 1.55
N GLN A 172 -6.05 -6.43 1.43
CA GLN A 172 -5.27 -5.96 2.58
C GLN A 172 -5.60 -4.52 2.98
N GLY A 173 -5.85 -3.67 1.99
CA GLY A 173 -6.23 -2.27 2.18
C GLY A 173 -7.52 -1.89 1.48
N ASP A 174 -7.65 -0.60 1.24
CA ASP A 174 -8.67 0.02 0.40
C ASP A 174 -8.68 -0.60 -1.01
N VAL A 175 -9.82 -0.47 -1.69
CA VAL A 175 -9.99 -0.99 -3.05
C VAL A 175 -10.24 0.14 -4.03
N ILE A 176 -9.81 -0.06 -5.28
CA ILE A 176 -10.10 0.84 -6.39
C ILE A 176 -11.30 0.27 -7.13
N THR A 177 -12.46 0.88 -7.01
CA THR A 177 -13.64 0.46 -7.76
C THR A 177 -13.62 1.09 -9.15
N GLU A 178 -13.97 0.31 -10.18
CA GLU A 178 -14.04 0.77 -11.58
C GLU A 178 -15.04 -0.08 -12.36
N THR A 179 -15.34 0.33 -13.60
CA THR A 179 -16.18 -0.42 -14.53
C THR A 179 -15.35 -1.02 -15.66
N LEU A 180 -15.10 -2.33 -15.62
CA LEU A 180 -14.31 -3.05 -16.61
C LEU A 180 -15.20 -3.92 -17.50
N GLN A 181 -15.13 -3.68 -18.81
CA GLN A 181 -15.90 -4.42 -19.83
C GLN A 181 -17.42 -4.49 -19.52
N GLY A 182 -17.96 -3.42 -18.93
CA GLY A 182 -19.37 -3.34 -18.54
C GLY A 182 -19.72 -3.95 -17.18
N SER A 183 -18.77 -4.62 -16.52
CA SER A 183 -18.92 -5.14 -15.15
C SER A 183 -18.33 -4.15 -14.13
N GLN A 184 -19.15 -3.77 -13.14
CA GLN A 184 -18.64 -3.05 -11.97
C GLN A 184 -17.91 -4.03 -11.06
N GLY A 185 -16.67 -3.69 -10.69
CA GLY A 185 -15.83 -4.51 -9.83
C GLY A 185 -14.81 -3.66 -9.07
N CYS A 186 -13.73 -4.29 -8.61
CA CYS A 186 -12.63 -3.54 -8.01
C CYS A 186 -11.27 -4.20 -8.21
N LEU A 187 -10.23 -3.36 -8.27
CA LEU A 187 -8.86 -3.77 -8.03
C LEU A 187 -8.60 -3.80 -6.54
N TYR A 188 -7.93 -4.85 -6.08
CA TYR A 188 -7.54 -5.01 -4.68
C TYR A 188 -6.11 -5.54 -4.57
N TYR A 189 -5.39 -5.12 -3.53
CA TYR A 189 -4.08 -5.68 -3.21
C TYR A 189 -4.22 -6.97 -2.40
N SER A 190 -3.67 -8.07 -2.93
CA SER A 190 -3.77 -9.40 -2.32
C SER A 190 -2.58 -9.76 -1.41
N GLY A 191 -1.75 -8.77 -1.05
CA GLY A 191 -0.50 -8.98 -0.30
C GLY A 191 0.74 -9.26 -1.14
N ALA A 192 0.59 -9.37 -2.46
CA ALA A 192 1.71 -9.55 -3.37
C ALA A 192 1.50 -8.86 -4.72
N ASN A 193 0.26 -8.77 -5.19
CA ASN A 193 -0.09 -8.14 -6.45
C ASN A 193 -1.48 -7.50 -6.37
N TYR A 194 -1.77 -6.60 -7.29
CA TYR A 194 -3.14 -6.13 -7.56
C TYR A 194 -3.88 -7.16 -8.42
N ARG A 195 -5.14 -7.40 -8.08
CA ARG A 195 -6.02 -8.36 -8.76
C ARG A 195 -7.38 -7.75 -8.99
N TRP A 196 -8.05 -8.21 -10.05
CA TRP A 196 -9.42 -7.85 -10.34
C TRP A 196 -10.42 -8.74 -9.60
N TYR A 197 -11.37 -8.11 -8.91
CA TYR A 197 -12.58 -8.73 -8.40
C TYR A 197 -13.77 -8.34 -9.26
N ASP A 198 -14.39 -9.34 -9.90
CA ASP A 198 -15.70 -9.22 -10.53
C ASP A 198 -16.74 -9.96 -9.68
N PRO A 199 -17.76 -9.27 -9.13
CA PRO A 199 -18.76 -9.89 -8.27
C PRO A 199 -19.57 -11.01 -8.94
N ASN A 200 -19.66 -11.03 -10.27
CA ASN A 200 -20.44 -12.03 -11.02
C ASN A 200 -19.64 -13.32 -11.24
N THR A 201 -18.33 -13.19 -11.41
CA THR A 201 -17.46 -14.32 -11.78
C THR A 201 -16.57 -14.80 -10.64
N PHE A 202 -16.40 -14.01 -9.57
CA PHE A 202 -15.57 -14.40 -8.43
C PHE A 202 -16.11 -15.63 -7.70
N ARG A 203 -15.24 -16.62 -7.47
CA ARG A 203 -15.60 -17.90 -6.82
C ARG A 203 -14.96 -18.09 -5.44
N GLY A 204 -14.21 -17.10 -4.96
CA GLY A 204 -13.35 -17.20 -3.79
C GLY A 204 -11.88 -17.37 -4.19
N GLU A 205 -10.98 -17.02 -3.28
CA GLU A 205 -9.58 -17.38 -3.42
C GLU A 205 -9.43 -18.86 -3.07
N SER A 206 -8.97 -19.67 -4.02
CA SER A 206 -8.57 -21.04 -3.71
C SER A 206 -7.40 -20.97 -2.73
N ASP A 207 -7.60 -21.45 -1.51
CA ASP A 207 -6.52 -21.63 -0.54
C ASP A 207 -5.42 -22.43 -1.27
N LEU A 208 -4.31 -21.76 -1.60
CA LEU A 208 -3.09 -22.44 -2.01
C LEU A 208 -2.69 -23.28 -0.81
N LYS A 209 -3.15 -24.53 -0.80
CA LYS A 209 -2.85 -25.54 0.22
C LYS A 209 -1.35 -25.48 0.48
N THR A 210 -1.00 -25.08 1.69
CA THR A 210 0.25 -25.47 2.33
C THR A 210 0.31 -26.99 2.28
N VAL A 211 0.96 -27.54 1.25
CA VAL A 211 1.40 -28.93 1.27
C VAL A 211 2.57 -28.94 2.25
N HIS A 212 2.27 -29.01 3.54
CA HIS A 212 3.23 -29.53 4.49
C HIS A 212 3.38 -31.01 4.18
N THR A 213 4.35 -31.32 3.33
CA THR A 213 4.89 -32.66 3.18
C THR A 213 5.50 -33.01 4.53
N GLY A 214 4.69 -33.64 5.40
CA GLY A 214 5.19 -34.27 6.61
C GLY A 214 6.24 -35.28 6.20
N MET A 215 7.51 -34.98 6.49
CA MET A 215 8.56 -35.98 6.54
C MET A 215 8.15 -37.03 7.57
N LYS A 216 7.67 -38.17 7.09
CA LYS A 216 7.74 -39.41 7.87
C LYS A 216 9.22 -39.70 8.07
N LYS A 217 9.67 -39.64 9.33
CA LYS A 217 10.90 -40.33 9.75
C LYS A 217 10.55 -41.81 9.80
N ASP A 218 10.99 -42.55 8.79
CA ASP A 218 11.07 -44.00 8.89
C ASP A 218 12.48 -44.36 9.40
N GLN A 219 12.45 -45.05 10.55
CA GLN A 219 13.37 -46.01 11.16
C GLN A 219 14.88 -45.90 10.89
#